data_AF-A0A914M7A4-F1
#
_entry.id   AF-A0A914M7A4-F1
#
_cell.length_a   1.000
_cell.length_b   1.000
_cell.length_c   1.000
_cell.angle_alpha   90.00
_cell.angle_beta   90.00
_cell.angle_gamma   90.00
#
_symmetry.space_group_name_H-M   'P 1'
#
loop_
_entity.id
_entity.type
_entity.pdbx_description
1 polymer ?
#
loop_
_entity_poly.entity_id
_entity_poly.type
_entity_poly.pdbx_seq_one_letter_code
_entity_poly.pdbx_strand_id
1 'polypeptide(L)'
;MPRIERKNFKSFFQAATPEAVDFLERTLNLDPDYRPTAAQAMEHSYFKQYHDPNDEPIADSHIEVDIEQDLSIDQWRQMIWTEIEEFQLQQQRIQGEQQQKEQQKQNDNIVEESEMI
;
A
#
# COMPACT_ATOMS: atom_id res chain seq x y z
N MET A 1 -21.77 -27.91 8.52
CA MET A 1 -20.43 -27.79 9.13
C MET A 1 -20.54 -28.10 10.62
N PRO A 2 -19.52 -28.70 11.27
CA PRO A 2 -19.52 -28.91 12.72
C PRO A 2 -19.56 -27.56 13.46
N ARG A 3 -20.29 -27.49 14.57
CA ARG A 3 -20.45 -26.26 15.35
C ARG A 3 -19.24 -26.11 16.28
N ILE A 4 -18.38 -25.14 15.99
CA ILE A 4 -17.21 -24.82 16.80
C ILE A 4 -17.60 -23.71 17.78
N GLU A 5 -17.38 -23.93 19.07
CA GLU A 5 -17.64 -22.91 20.08
C GLU A 5 -16.55 -21.82 20.05
N ARG A 6 -16.98 -20.55 20.18
CA ARG A 6 -16.06 -19.42 20.24
C ARG A 6 -15.21 -19.53 21.49
N LYS A 7 -13.90 -19.64 21.32
CA LYS A 7 -12.94 -19.52 22.44
C LYS A 7 -12.89 -18.08 22.92
N ASN A 8 -12.75 -17.89 24.22
CA ASN A 8 -12.51 -16.57 24.79
C ASN A 8 -11.08 -16.13 24.46
N PHE A 9 -10.94 -14.96 23.81
CA PHE A 9 -9.62 -14.52 23.32
C PHE A 9 -8.72 -14.07 24.47
N LYS A 10 -9.26 -13.50 25.55
CA LYS A 10 -8.48 -13.11 26.73
C LYS A 10 -7.83 -14.33 27.41
N SER A 11 -8.54 -15.45 27.51
CA SER A 11 -7.98 -16.67 28.11
C SER A 11 -7.03 -17.43 27.18
N PHE A 12 -7.21 -17.26 25.87
CA PHE A 12 -6.35 -17.89 24.87
C PHE A 12 -5.05 -17.12 24.65
N PHE A 13 -5.10 -15.79 24.56
CA PHE A 13 -3.96 -14.90 24.35
C PHE A 13 -3.49 -14.25 25.66
N GLN A 14 -2.97 -15.06 26.57
CA GLN A 14 -2.59 -14.60 27.93
C GLN A 14 -1.45 -13.58 27.96
N ALA A 15 -0.62 -13.54 26.91
CA ALA A 15 0.50 -12.61 26.78
C ALA A 15 0.16 -11.34 25.99
N ALA A 16 -1.04 -11.24 25.42
CA ALA A 16 -1.45 -10.09 24.63
C ALA A 16 -1.95 -8.95 25.52
N THR A 17 -1.75 -7.71 25.09
CA THR A 17 -2.34 -6.55 25.77
C THR A 17 -3.86 -6.56 25.60
N PRO A 18 -4.62 -5.97 26.54
CA PRO A 18 -6.07 -5.86 26.43
C PRO A 18 -6.53 -5.21 25.11
N GLU A 19 -5.79 -4.22 24.62
CA GLU A 19 -6.06 -3.50 23.37
C GLU A 19 -5.84 -4.39 22.15
N ALA A 20 -4.83 -5.26 22.17
CA ALA A 20 -4.58 -6.23 21.11
C ALA A 20 -5.69 -7.29 21.04
N VAL A 21 -6.14 -7.75 22.21
CA VAL A 21 -7.25 -8.71 22.29
C VAL A 21 -8.55 -8.10 21.79
N ASP A 22 -8.87 -6.86 22.19
CA ASP A 22 -10.05 -6.14 21.71
C ASP A 22 -10.02 -5.96 20.18
N PHE A 23 -8.86 -5.56 19.64
CA PHE A 23 -8.65 -5.44 18.20
C PHE A 23 -8.93 -6.76 17.45
N LEU A 24 -8.40 -7.87 17.96
CA LEU A 24 -8.63 -9.21 17.39
C LEU A 24 -10.09 -9.63 17.48
N GLU A 25 -10.78 -9.31 18.57
CA GLU A 25 -12.20 -9.65 18.72
C GLU A 25 -13.08 -8.95 17.67
N ARG A 26 -12.71 -7.73 17.27
CA ARG A 26 -13.41 -6.94 16.25
C ARG A 26 -13.05 -7.34 14.82
N THR A 27 -11.79 -7.67 14.54
CA THR A 27 -11.32 -8.01 13.19
C THR A 27 -11.58 -9.47 12.81
N LEU A 28 -11.50 -10.39 13.76
CA LEU A 28 -11.79 -11.81 13.54
C LEU A 28 -13.30 -12.10 13.68
N ASN A 29 -14.12 -11.26 13.06
CA ASN A 29 -15.54 -11.51 12.86
C ASN A 29 -15.74 -12.41 11.63
N LEU A 30 -16.60 -13.42 11.80
CA LEU A 30 -16.95 -14.36 10.72
C LEU A 30 -17.84 -13.69 9.69
N ASP A 31 -18.71 -12.80 10.14
CA ASP A 31 -19.56 -12.01 9.27
C ASP A 31 -18.75 -10.80 8.75
N PRO A 32 -18.54 -10.69 7.43
CA PRO A 32 -17.74 -9.62 6.84
C PRO A 32 -18.37 -8.25 7.04
N ASP A 33 -19.70 -8.15 7.16
CA ASP A 33 -20.40 -6.86 7.31
C ASP A 33 -20.13 -6.21 8.67
N TYR A 34 -19.74 -7.01 9.66
CA TYR A 34 -19.35 -6.55 10.99
C TYR A 34 -17.84 -6.39 11.15
N ARG A 35 -17.04 -6.69 10.12
CA ARG A 35 -15.60 -6.50 10.14
C ARG A 35 -15.29 -5.03 9.83
N PRO A 36 -14.44 -4.35 10.61
CA PRO A 36 -14.02 -2.99 10.28
C PRO A 36 -13.21 -2.98 8.98
N THR A 37 -13.26 -1.87 8.24
CA THR A 37 -12.37 -1.64 7.10
C THR A 37 -10.93 -1.47 7.59
N ALA A 38 -9.96 -1.58 6.67
CA ALA A 38 -8.54 -1.36 7.02
C ALA A 38 -8.32 0.03 7.64
N ALA A 39 -8.92 1.08 7.07
CA ALA A 39 -8.84 2.44 7.61
C ALA A 39 -9.43 2.52 9.05
N GLN A 40 -10.63 1.98 9.28
CA GLN A 40 -11.25 1.96 10.60
C GLN A 40 -10.46 1.14 11.62
N ALA A 41 -9.80 0.07 11.17
CA ALA A 41 -8.96 -0.77 12.00
C ALA A 41 -7.70 -0.03 12.47
N MET A 42 -7.15 0.86 11.63
CA MET A 42 -5.95 1.65 11.95
C MET A 42 -6.22 2.77 12.97
N GLU A 43 -7.45 3.28 13.06
CA GLU A 43 -7.87 4.22 14.11
C GLU A 43 -7.91 3.60 15.52
N HIS A 44 -7.76 2.27 15.64
CA HIS A 44 -7.85 1.58 16.91
C HIS A 44 -6.71 1.96 17.87
N SER A 45 -7.01 2.03 19.18
CA SER A 45 -6.03 2.36 20.23
C SER A 45 -4.76 1.50 20.21
N TYR A 46 -4.86 0.27 19.68
CA TYR A 46 -3.72 -0.63 19.48
C TYR A 46 -2.65 -0.05 18.53
N PHE A 47 -3.06 0.70 17.50
CA PHE A 47 -2.16 1.32 16.52
C PHE A 47 -1.82 2.78 16.81
N LYS A 48 -2.33 3.37 17.90
CA LYS A 48 -2.16 4.80 18.23
C LYS A 48 -0.71 5.29 18.17
N GLN A 49 0.26 4.42 18.48
CA GLN A 49 1.68 4.77 18.46
C GLN A 49 2.32 4.76 17.05
N TYR A 50 1.65 4.16 16.08
CA TYR A 50 2.14 3.96 14.70
C TYR A 50 1.31 4.70 13.65
N HIS A 51 0.07 5.05 13.96
CA HIS A 51 -0.84 5.70 13.02
C HIS A 51 -0.38 7.13 12.71
N ASP A 52 -0.08 7.40 11.44
CA ASP A 52 0.23 8.73 10.90
C ASP A 52 -0.54 8.96 9.60
N PRO A 53 -1.59 9.80 9.63
CA PRO A 53 -2.39 10.09 8.44
C PRO A 53 -1.59 10.66 7.25
N ASN A 54 -0.40 11.22 7.48
CA ASN A 54 0.43 11.77 6.40
C ASN A 54 1.30 10.70 5.72
N ASP A 55 1.56 9.57 6.37
CA ASP A 55 2.35 8.43 5.85
C ASP A 55 1.45 7.26 5.40
N GLU A 56 0.14 7.49 5.33
CA GLU A 56 -0.88 6.51 4.98
C GLU A 56 -1.65 6.94 3.72
N PRO A 57 -1.02 6.91 2.53
CA PRO A 57 -1.67 7.35 1.30
C PRO A 57 -2.76 6.38 0.86
N ILE A 58 -3.85 6.94 0.34
CA ILE A 58 -4.91 6.20 -0.34
C ILE A 58 -4.56 6.18 -1.84
N ALA A 59 -4.69 5.02 -2.48
CA ALA A 59 -4.49 4.91 -3.92
C ALA A 59 -5.52 5.79 -4.67
N ASP A 60 -5.05 6.55 -5.67
CA ASP A 60 -5.88 7.49 -6.44
C ASP A 60 -7.00 6.79 -7.24
N SER A 61 -6.77 5.54 -7.63
CA SER A 61 -7.71 4.75 -8.43
C SER A 61 -7.78 3.31 -7.95
N HIS A 62 -8.95 2.70 -8.13
CA HIS A 62 -9.09 1.27 -7.96
C HIS A 62 -8.32 0.53 -9.06
N ILE A 63 -7.68 -0.58 -8.70
CA ILE A 63 -7.06 -1.46 -9.69
C ILE A 63 -8.17 -2.35 -10.25
N GLU A 64 -8.58 -2.10 -11.48
CA GLU A 64 -9.48 -3.00 -12.19
C GLU A 64 -8.69 -4.23 -12.66
N VAL A 65 -8.81 -5.34 -11.93
CA VAL A 65 -8.26 -6.62 -12.33
C VAL A 65 -9.38 -7.44 -12.94
N ASP A 66 -9.27 -7.77 -14.22
CA ASP A 66 -10.18 -8.68 -14.89
C ASP A 66 -9.71 -10.13 -14.66
N ILE A 67 -10.23 -10.75 -13.62
CA ILE A 67 -9.84 -12.08 -13.13
C ILE A 67 -10.49 -13.19 -13.99
N GLU A 68 -11.49 -12.86 -14.82
CA GLU A 68 -12.26 -13.83 -15.61
C GLU A 68 -11.74 -14.00 -17.05
N GLN A 69 -10.62 -13.35 -17.41
CA GLN A 69 -10.06 -13.50 -18.76
C GLN A 69 -9.48 -14.90 -18.98
N ASP A 70 -10.15 -15.69 -19.83
CA ASP A 70 -9.68 -17.01 -20.25
C ASP A 70 -8.65 -16.87 -21.40
N LEU A 71 -7.47 -16.35 -21.05
CA LEU A 71 -6.35 -16.19 -21.98
C LEU A 71 -5.47 -17.45 -22.02
N SER A 72 -4.98 -17.76 -23.22
CA SER A 72 -3.96 -18.80 -23.40
C SER A 72 -2.63 -18.41 -22.76
N ILE A 73 -1.79 -19.41 -22.46
CA ILE A 73 -0.45 -19.20 -21.90
C ILE A 73 0.40 -18.26 -22.77
N ASP A 74 0.30 -18.35 -24.10
CA ASP A 74 1.08 -17.51 -25.01
C ASP A 74 0.62 -16.05 -25.00
N GLN A 75 -0.70 -15.80 -24.85
CA GLN A 75 -1.22 -14.45 -24.66
C GLN A 75 -0.77 -13.86 -23.33
N TRP A 76 -0.81 -14.64 -22.25
CA TRP A 76 -0.27 -14.20 -20.95
C TRP A 76 1.22 -13.85 -21.02
N ARG A 77 2.03 -14.67 -21.71
CA ARG A 77 3.45 -14.38 -21.93
C ARG A 77 3.65 -13.06 -22.67
N GLN A 78 2.87 -12.82 -23.72
CA GLN A 78 2.95 -11.60 -24.49
C GLN A 78 2.56 -10.37 -23.66
N MET A 79 1.49 -10.45 -22.86
CA MET A 79 1.07 -9.35 -21.98
C MET A 79 2.14 -9.03 -20.94
N ILE A 80 2.69 -10.05 -20.27
CA ILE A 80 3.76 -9.87 -19.29
C ILE A 80 5.00 -9.26 -19.95
N TRP A 81 5.37 -9.73 -21.15
CA TRP A 81 6.52 -9.19 -21.86
C TRP A 81 6.33 -7.72 -22.22
N THR A 82 5.16 -7.36 -22.72
CA THR A 82 4.80 -5.97 -23.07
C THR A 82 4.87 -5.06 -21.85
N GLU A 83 4.30 -5.49 -20.71
CA GLU A 83 4.35 -4.75 -19.44
C GLU A 83 5.80 -4.49 -18.98
N ILE A 84 6.70 -5.49 -19.12
CA ILE A 84 8.12 -5.33 -18.75
C ILE A 84 8.79 -4.28 -19.64
N GLU A 85 8.54 -4.30 -20.96
CA GLU A 85 9.09 -3.32 -21.89
C GLU A 85 8.60 -1.90 -21.58
N GLU A 86 7.29 -1.75 -21.37
CA GLU A 86 6.67 -0.46 -21.01
C GLU A 86 7.23 0.08 -19.69
N PHE A 87 7.36 -0.78 -18.67
CA PHE A 87 7.94 -0.41 -17.39
C PHE A 87 9.39 0.07 -17.55
N GLN A 88 10.22 -0.64 -18.33
CA GLN A 88 11.61 -0.23 -18.57
C GLN A 88 11.69 1.14 -19.28
N LEU A 89 10.85 1.37 -20.29
CA LEU A 89 10.78 2.66 -20.98
C LEU A 89 10.35 3.78 -20.04
N GLN A 90 9.35 3.52 -19.19
CA GLN A 90 8.91 4.48 -18.18
C GLN A 90 10.04 4.83 -17.19
N GLN A 91 10.79 3.83 -16.70
CA GLN A 91 11.93 4.08 -15.82
C GLN A 91 13.03 4.91 -16.49
N GLN A 92 13.34 4.65 -17.77
CA GLN A 92 14.31 5.45 -18.51
C GLN A 92 13.88 6.91 -18.64
N ARG A 93 12.57 7.16 -18.91
CA ARG A 93 12.02 8.52 -18.97
C ARG A 93 12.13 9.25 -17.64
N ILE A 94 11.73 8.60 -16.55
CA ILE A 94 11.81 9.17 -15.19
C ILE A 94 13.26 9.54 -14.85
N GLN A 95 14.22 8.67 -15.16
CA GLN A 95 15.65 8.93 -14.94
C GLN A 95 16.16 10.11 -15.78
N GLY A 96 15.76 10.20 -17.05
CA GLY A 96 16.12 11.33 -17.91
C GLY A 96 15.57 12.66 -17.41
N GLU A 97 14.33 12.69 -16.94
CA GLU A 97 13.69 13.89 -16.38
C GLU A 97 14.34 14.31 -15.05
N GLN A 98 14.76 13.36 -14.21
CA GLN A 98 15.48 13.65 -12.96
C GLN A 98 16.84 14.31 -13.23
N GLN A 99 17.61 13.79 -14.19
CA GLN A 99 18.92 14.35 -14.57
C GLN A 99 18.81 15.77 -15.12
N GLN A 100 17.78 16.05 -15.93
CA GLN A 100 17.53 17.40 -16.43
C GLN A 100 17.18 18.37 -15.29
N LYS A 101 16.32 17.96 -14.35
CA LYS A 101 15.95 18.79 -13.19
C LYS A 101 17.16 19.08 -12.29
N GLU A 102 18.08 18.13 -12.14
CA GLU A 102 19.32 18.34 -11.36
C GLU A 102 20.28 19.31 -12.06
N GLN A 103 20.47 19.19 -13.38
CA GLN A 103 21.27 20.14 -14.15
C GLN A 103 20.66 21.55 -14.15
N GLN A 104 19.34 21.66 -14.22
CA GLN A 104 18.66 22.95 -14.21
C GLN A 104 18.77 23.63 -12.84
N LYS A 105 18.61 22.88 -11.74
CA LYS A 105 18.89 23.39 -10.38
C LYS A 105 20.35 23.81 -10.19
N GLN A 106 21.30 23.08 -10.75
CA GLN A 106 22.71 23.48 -10.70
C GLN A 106 22.96 24.76 -11.51
N ASN A 107 22.35 24.88 -12.69
CA ASN A 107 22.45 26.08 -13.51
C ASN A 107 21.81 27.29 -12.84
N ASP A 108 20.62 27.14 -12.25
CA ASP A 108 19.93 28.22 -11.53
C ASP A 108 20.74 28.68 -10.30
N ASN A 109 21.33 27.74 -9.56
CA ASN A 109 22.18 28.05 -8.40
C ASN A 109 23.50 28.76 -8.79
N ILE A 110 24.06 28.47 -9.97
CA ILE A 110 25.25 29.17 -10.51
C ILE A 110 24.90 30.61 -10.93
N VAL A 111 23.71 30.83 -11.50
CA VAL A 111 23.26 32.17 -11.90
C VAL A 111 23.06 33.05 -10.65
N GLU A 112 22.44 32.54 -9.59
CA GLU A 112 22.26 33.27 -8.32
C GLU A 112 23.59 33.63 -7.62
N GLU A 113 24.60 32.75 -7.66
CA GLU A 113 25.94 33.08 -7.14
C GLU A 113 26.68 34.13 -7.98
N SER A 114 26.41 34.20 -9.29
CA SER A 114 27.05 35.15 -10.21
C SER A 114 26.48 36.58 -10.13
N GLU A 115 25.25 36.75 -9.66
CA GLU A 115 24.60 38.06 -9.46
C GLU A 115 24.95 38.73 -8.11
N MET A 116 25.71 38.05 -7.25
CA MET A 116 26.15 38.53 -5.93
C MET A 116 27.57 39.12 -5.89
N ILE A 117 28.25 39.24 -7.04
CA ILE A 117 29.58 39.85 -7.20
C ILE A 117 29.46 41.12 -8.04
#